data_AF-A0A8H2PJ80-F1
#
_entry.id   AF-A0A8H2PJ80-F1
#
_cell.length_a   1.000
_cell.length_b   1.000
_cell.length_c   1.000
_cell.angle_alpha   90.00
_cell.angle_beta   90.00
_cell.angle_gamma   90.00
#
_symmetry.space_group_name_H-M   'P 1'
#
loop_
_entity.id
_entity.type
_entity.pdbx_description
1 polymer ?
#
loop_
_entity_poly.entity_id
_entity_poly.type
_entity_poly.pdbx_seq_one_letter_code
_entity_poly.pdbx_strand_id
1 'polypeptide(L)'
;MTTNTTNTANTTPTSATNESTADIATKPLITVADFYHYLDALFELDSDSDTLFAGGYLRGFFSLVATDFGDESQVISAALVEAVTEKAKQAKLELSPQDYAIVTNFWLATQQRIVLQ
;
A
#
# COMPACT_ATOMS: atom_id res chain seq x y z
N MET A 1 -10.17 -38.83 41.44
CA MET A 1 -9.76 -37.47 41.83
C MET A 1 -8.46 -37.18 41.11
N THR A 2 -8.18 -36.06 40.42
CA THR A 2 -8.94 -34.84 40.03
C THR A 2 -7.96 -33.98 39.18
N THR A 3 -8.29 -33.27 38.09
CA THR A 3 -9.53 -33.06 37.32
C THR A 3 -9.19 -32.54 35.91
N ASN A 4 -10.16 -32.46 34.99
CA ASN A 4 -10.01 -31.62 33.77
C ASN A 4 -9.91 -30.14 34.15
N THR A 5 -9.08 -29.37 33.43
CA THR A 5 -9.36 -27.94 33.14
C THR A 5 -8.88 -27.59 31.74
N THR A 6 -9.80 -27.22 30.87
CA THR A 6 -9.58 -26.61 29.56
C THR A 6 -8.92 -25.23 29.71
N ASN A 7 -8.05 -24.82 28.78
CA ASN A 7 -8.25 -23.47 28.26
C ASN A 7 -7.81 -23.30 26.80
N THR A 8 -8.70 -22.66 26.04
CA THR A 8 -8.58 -22.41 24.61
C THR A 8 -7.91 -21.06 24.39
N ALA A 9 -6.91 -21.00 23.53
CA ALA A 9 -6.47 -19.75 22.92
C ALA A 9 -6.54 -19.93 21.39
N ASN A 10 -7.60 -19.39 20.79
CA ASN A 10 -7.68 -19.25 19.34
C ASN A 10 -6.57 -18.28 18.90
N THR A 11 -5.50 -18.78 18.30
CA THR A 11 -4.74 -17.98 17.35
C THR A 11 -5.52 -18.00 16.05
N THR A 12 -6.07 -16.84 15.68
CA THR A 12 -6.71 -16.58 14.39
C THR A 12 -5.89 -17.16 13.25
N PRO A 13 -6.49 -17.85 12.27
CA PRO A 13 -5.77 -18.23 11.07
C PRO A 13 -5.47 -16.97 10.26
N THR A 14 -4.28 -16.40 10.46
CA THR A 14 -3.71 -15.42 9.53
C THR A 14 -3.70 -16.09 8.16
N SER A 15 -4.58 -15.66 7.27
CA SER A 15 -4.63 -16.15 5.89
C SER A 15 -3.51 -15.48 5.10
N ALA A 16 -2.27 -15.82 5.47
CA ALA A 16 -1.09 -15.52 4.68
C ALA A 16 -1.17 -16.38 3.42
N THR A 17 -1.63 -15.78 2.33
CA THR A 17 -1.53 -16.37 1.00
C THR A 17 -0.04 -16.59 0.74
N ASN A 18 0.35 -17.81 0.36
CA ASN A 18 1.76 -18.17 0.10
C ASN A 18 2.24 -17.62 -1.26
N GLU A 19 1.99 -16.34 -1.55
CA GLU A 19 2.54 -15.63 -2.70
C GLU A 19 4.01 -15.27 -2.41
N SER A 20 4.88 -15.44 -3.40
CA SER A 20 6.28 -15.01 -3.26
C SER A 20 6.36 -13.50 -3.37
N THR A 21 7.23 -12.85 -2.59
CA THR A 21 7.51 -11.40 -2.64
C THR A 21 7.74 -10.88 -4.08
N ALA A 22 8.39 -11.68 -4.92
CA ALA A 22 8.65 -11.34 -6.33
C ALA A 22 7.39 -11.31 -7.21
N ASP A 23 6.34 -12.07 -6.84
CA ASP A 23 5.03 -12.05 -7.50
C ASP A 23 4.30 -10.74 -7.17
N ILE A 24 4.23 -10.40 -5.88
CA ILE A 24 3.66 -9.13 -5.36
C ILE A 24 4.38 -7.90 -5.99
N ALA A 25 5.70 -7.99 -6.17
CA ALA A 25 6.51 -6.96 -6.80
C ALA A 25 6.14 -6.65 -8.27
N THR A 26 5.49 -7.60 -8.97
CA THR A 26 5.16 -7.47 -10.40
C THR A 26 3.66 -7.53 -10.70
N LYS A 27 2.84 -7.94 -9.73
CA LYS A 27 1.38 -8.00 -9.77
C LYS A 27 0.76 -6.65 -10.21
N PRO A 28 -0.27 -6.66 -11.08
CA PRO A 28 -1.10 -5.48 -11.34
C PRO A 28 -1.80 -5.00 -10.08
N LEU A 29 -1.91 -3.68 -9.90
CA LEU A 29 -2.55 -3.07 -8.75
C LEU A 29 -4.02 -2.79 -9.12
N ILE A 30 -4.92 -3.68 -8.69
CA ILE A 30 -6.35 -3.61 -9.01
C ILE A 30 -7.12 -3.04 -7.82
N THR A 31 -6.81 -3.50 -6.61
CA THR A 31 -7.44 -3.05 -5.36
C THR A 31 -6.51 -2.19 -4.50
N VAL A 32 -7.09 -1.48 -3.53
CA VAL A 32 -6.30 -0.75 -2.51
C VAL A 32 -5.44 -1.71 -1.68
N ALA A 33 -5.93 -2.92 -1.40
CA ALA A 33 -5.15 -3.99 -0.77
C ALA A 33 -3.94 -4.42 -1.62
N ASP A 34 -4.08 -4.59 -2.94
CA ASP A 34 -2.93 -4.89 -3.82
C ASP A 34 -1.87 -3.77 -3.76
N PHE A 35 -2.32 -2.52 -3.71
CA PHE A 35 -1.44 -1.36 -3.57
C PHE A 35 -0.66 -1.38 -2.25
N TYR A 36 -1.33 -1.65 -1.12
CA TYR A 36 -0.66 -1.77 0.17
C TYR A 36 0.30 -2.97 0.25
N HIS A 37 -0.08 -4.14 -0.28
CA HIS A 37 0.81 -5.29 -0.33
C HIS A 37 2.06 -5.01 -1.18
N TYR A 38 1.94 -4.28 -2.29
CA TYR A 38 3.12 -3.83 -3.04
C TYR A 38 4.03 -2.94 -2.19
N LEU A 39 3.49 -1.93 -1.50
CA LEU A 39 4.28 -1.02 -0.68
C LEU A 39 4.95 -1.73 0.51
N ASP A 40 4.26 -2.65 1.18
CA ASP A 40 4.82 -3.45 2.26
C ASP A 40 5.90 -4.43 1.74
N ALA A 41 5.76 -4.96 0.51
CA ALA A 41 6.78 -5.81 -0.13
C ALA A 41 8.09 -5.06 -0.48
N LEU A 42 8.08 -3.72 -0.62
CA LEU A 42 9.31 -2.95 -0.90
C LEU A 42 10.39 -3.16 0.17
N PHE A 43 9.99 -3.38 1.42
CA PHE A 43 10.90 -3.65 2.54
C PHE A 43 11.60 -5.01 2.44
N GLU A 44 10.99 -5.98 1.75
CA GLU A 44 11.56 -7.32 1.53
C GLU A 44 12.43 -7.39 0.26
N LEU A 45 12.27 -6.43 -0.67
CA LEU A 45 12.94 -6.39 -1.97
C LEU A 45 14.31 -5.67 -1.97
N ASP A 46 14.86 -5.36 -0.79
CA ASP A 46 16.11 -4.59 -0.61
C ASP A 46 16.06 -3.23 -1.34
N SER A 47 14.89 -2.57 -1.30
CA SER A 47 14.67 -1.28 -1.95
C SER A 47 15.49 -0.17 -1.29
N ASP A 48 15.93 0.81 -2.09
CA ASP A 48 16.66 1.97 -1.57
C ASP A 48 15.82 2.87 -0.64
N SER A 49 16.52 3.74 0.10
CA SER A 49 15.91 4.66 1.08
C SER A 49 14.85 5.56 0.46
N ASP A 50 15.06 5.98 -0.79
CA ASP A 50 14.23 6.97 -1.48
C ASP A 50 12.92 6.30 -1.94
N THR A 51 13.00 5.04 -2.37
CA THR A 51 11.86 4.17 -2.68
C THR A 51 11.02 3.87 -1.44
N LEU A 52 11.65 3.49 -0.32
CA LEU A 52 10.94 3.23 0.94
C LEU A 52 10.29 4.52 1.51
N PHE A 53 11.00 5.65 1.42
CA PHE A 53 10.49 6.97 1.78
C PHE A 53 9.26 7.36 0.93
N ALA A 54 9.35 7.21 -0.38
CA ALA A 54 8.24 7.50 -1.29
C ALA A 54 7.04 6.57 -1.07
N GLY A 55 7.30 5.28 -0.84
CA GLY A 55 6.27 4.30 -0.48
C GLY A 55 5.52 4.68 0.79
N GLY A 56 6.23 5.14 1.83
CA GLY A 56 5.61 5.66 3.06
C GLY A 56 4.63 6.81 2.80
N TYR A 57 5.01 7.78 1.97
CA TYR A 57 4.12 8.89 1.56
C TYR A 57 2.91 8.40 0.76
N LEU A 58 3.10 7.52 -0.23
CA LEU A 58 1.98 6.99 -1.01
C LEU A 58 1.00 6.18 -0.17
N ARG A 59 1.49 5.39 0.79
CA ARG A 59 0.62 4.69 1.76
C ARG A 59 -0.21 5.70 2.54
N GLY A 60 0.41 6.76 3.05
CA GLY A 60 -0.28 7.85 3.75
C GLY A 60 -1.35 8.52 2.90
N PHE A 61 -1.05 8.84 1.64
CA PHE A 61 -2.03 9.46 0.72
C PHE A 61 -3.22 8.54 0.45
N PHE A 62 -2.98 7.27 0.10
CA PHE A 62 -4.05 6.29 -0.11
C PHE A 62 -4.89 6.10 1.16
N SER A 63 -4.28 5.92 2.33
CA SER A 63 -5.01 5.78 3.60
C SER A 63 -5.87 7.00 3.95
N LEU A 64 -5.47 8.20 3.52
CA LEU A 64 -6.22 9.44 3.74
C LEU A 64 -7.39 9.66 2.77
N VAL A 65 -7.36 9.07 1.56
CA VAL A 65 -8.42 9.30 0.56
C VAL A 65 -9.30 8.08 0.31
N ALA A 66 -8.78 6.85 0.43
CA ALA A 66 -9.53 5.63 0.15
C ALA A 66 -10.78 5.47 1.04
N THR A 67 -10.76 6.03 2.25
CA THR A 67 -11.90 6.08 3.18
C THR A 67 -13.12 6.80 2.64
N ASP A 68 -12.94 7.73 1.69
CA ASP A 68 -14.04 8.49 1.07
C ASP A 68 -14.72 7.69 -0.08
N PHE A 69 -14.13 6.55 -0.48
CA PHE A 69 -14.58 5.71 -1.58
C PHE A 69 -15.01 4.30 -1.14
N GLY A 70 -14.39 3.73 -0.10
CA GLY A 70 -14.67 2.37 0.37
C GLY A 70 -13.67 1.83 1.38
N ASP A 71 -13.57 0.49 1.48
CA ASP A 71 -12.56 -0.21 2.27
C ASP A 71 -11.37 -0.68 1.39
N GLU A 72 -10.44 -1.47 1.94
CA GLU A 72 -9.25 -1.92 1.20
C GLU A 72 -9.54 -2.91 0.07
N SER A 73 -10.72 -3.55 0.06
CA SER A 73 -11.15 -4.45 -1.01
C SER A 73 -11.67 -3.72 -2.25
N GLN A 74 -11.86 -2.39 -2.17
CA GLN A 74 -12.31 -1.59 -3.30
C GLN A 74 -11.33 -1.64 -4.48
N VAL A 75 -11.86 -1.59 -5.69
CA VAL A 75 -11.08 -1.39 -6.92
C VAL A 75 -10.59 0.05 -6.98
N ILE A 76 -9.34 0.24 -7.42
CA ILE A 76 -8.75 1.55 -7.68
C ILE A 76 -9.46 2.17 -8.89
N SER A 77 -10.30 3.19 -8.62
CA SER A 77 -10.98 3.97 -9.65
C SER A 77 -10.14 5.15 -10.15
N ALA A 78 -10.46 5.69 -11.33
CA ALA A 78 -9.83 6.90 -11.84
C ALA A 78 -9.96 8.09 -10.87
N ALA A 79 -11.10 8.21 -10.19
CA ALA A 79 -11.34 9.27 -9.20
C ALA A 79 -10.49 9.10 -7.93
N LEU A 80 -10.22 7.85 -7.50
CA LEU A 80 -9.28 7.58 -6.40
C LEU A 80 -7.85 7.97 -6.81
N VAL A 81 -7.41 7.62 -8.03
CA VAL A 81 -6.10 8.00 -8.58
C VAL A 81 -5.96 9.53 -8.67
N GLU A 82 -7.00 10.25 -9.08
CA GLU A 82 -7.03 11.71 -9.10
C GLU A 82 -6.91 12.30 -7.67
N ALA A 83 -7.64 11.77 -6.70
CA ALA A 83 -7.58 12.20 -5.30
C ALA A 83 -6.18 11.99 -4.68
N VAL A 84 -5.56 10.83 -4.91
CA VAL A 84 -4.16 10.55 -4.49
C VAL A 84 -3.19 11.51 -5.20
N THR A 85 -3.38 11.75 -6.49
CA THR A 85 -2.55 12.68 -7.27
C THR A 85 -2.63 14.11 -6.73
N GLU A 86 -3.80 14.53 -6.23
CA GLU A 86 -3.96 15.83 -5.60
C GLU A 86 -3.27 15.89 -4.23
N LYS A 87 -3.32 14.84 -3.41
CA LYS A 87 -2.49 14.74 -2.18
C LYS A 87 -1.00 14.82 -2.50
N ALA A 88 -0.54 14.09 -3.52
CA ALA A 88 0.87 14.12 -3.95
C ALA A 88 1.31 15.53 -4.38
N LYS A 89 0.48 16.30 -5.10
CA LYS A 89 0.78 17.71 -5.43
C LYS A 89 0.80 18.63 -4.20
N GLN A 90 -0.03 18.36 -3.20
CA GLN A 90 -0.11 19.15 -1.97
C GLN A 90 1.11 18.95 -1.06
N ALA A 91 1.75 17.78 -1.11
CA ALA A 91 2.97 17.46 -0.37
C ALA A 91 4.16 18.40 -0.65
N LYS A 92 4.14 19.19 -1.73
CA LYS A 92 5.13 20.28 -1.96
C LYS A 92 5.17 21.35 -0.84
N LEU A 93 4.16 21.39 0.03
CA LEU A 93 4.06 22.33 1.14
C LEU A 93 4.78 21.85 2.40
N GLU A 94 5.09 20.56 2.50
CA GLU A 94 5.77 19.92 3.64
C GLU A 94 7.13 19.31 3.26
N LEU A 95 7.31 18.90 2.00
CA LEU A 95 8.53 18.31 1.48
C LEU A 95 9.53 19.35 0.96
N SER A 96 10.83 19.01 1.02
CA SER A 96 11.83 19.74 0.22
C SER A 96 11.60 19.52 -1.28
N PRO A 97 12.14 20.38 -2.16
CA PRO A 97 12.02 20.19 -3.61
C PRO A 97 12.59 18.85 -4.12
N GLN A 98 13.59 18.29 -3.43
CA GLN A 98 14.18 16.99 -3.76
C GLN A 98 13.25 15.86 -3.34
N ASP A 99 12.77 15.88 -2.09
CA ASP A 99 11.88 14.84 -1.55
C ASP A 99 10.54 14.81 -2.30
N TYR A 100 10.02 15.98 -2.66
CA TYR A 100 8.85 16.11 -3.52
C TYR A 100 9.07 15.46 -4.90
N ALA A 101 10.23 15.64 -5.51
CA ALA A 101 10.57 15.00 -6.77
C ALA A 101 10.67 13.47 -6.63
N ILE A 102 11.24 12.96 -5.53
CA ILE A 102 11.31 11.53 -5.20
C ILE A 102 9.90 10.93 -5.11
N VAL A 103 9.03 11.52 -4.27
CA VAL A 103 7.64 11.05 -4.07
C VAL A 103 6.82 11.12 -5.36
N THR A 104 6.91 12.21 -6.12
CA THR A 104 6.11 12.38 -7.35
C THR A 104 6.59 11.51 -8.51
N ASN A 105 7.89 11.28 -8.66
CA ASN A 105 8.43 10.34 -9.66
C ASN A 105 8.03 8.90 -9.32
N PHE A 106 8.10 8.51 -8.05
CA PHE A 106 7.64 7.19 -7.60
C PHE A 106 6.13 7.00 -7.81
N TRP A 107 5.32 8.04 -7.61
CA TRP A 107 3.89 8.02 -7.93
C TRP A 107 3.62 7.80 -9.42
N LEU A 108 4.33 8.52 -10.29
CA LEU A 108 4.21 8.39 -11.74
C LEU A 108 4.59 6.99 -12.23
N ALA A 109 5.64 6.39 -11.67
CA ALA A 109 6.04 5.01 -11.96
C ALA A 109 4.98 4.00 -11.47
N THR A 110 4.50 4.15 -10.24
CA THR A 110 3.52 3.24 -9.63
C THR A 110 2.17 3.27 -10.34
N GLN A 111 1.72 4.43 -10.83
CA GLN A 111 0.50 4.54 -11.63
C GLN A 111 0.48 3.64 -12.86
N GLN A 112 1.62 3.35 -13.49
CA GLN A 112 1.66 2.47 -14.66
C GLN A 112 1.34 1.00 -14.33
N ARG A 113 1.32 0.64 -13.06
CA ARG A 113 0.91 -0.70 -12.58
C ARG A 113 -0.57 -0.76 -12.17
N ILE A 114 -1.26 0.36 -12.09
CA ILE A 114 -2.68 0.41 -11.73
C ILE A 114 -3.52 0.02 -12.95
N VAL A 115 -4.41 -0.95 -12.78
CA VAL A 115 -5.33 -1.41 -13.83
C VAL A 115 -6.77 -1.09 -13.43
N LEU A 116 -7.23 0.08 -13.88
CA LEU A 116 -8.61 0.53 -13.72
C LEU A 116 -9.58 -0.51 -14.32
N GLN A 117 -10.69 -0.78 -13.62
CA GLN A 117 -11.83 -1.58 -14.10
C GLN A 117 -13.05 -0.69 -14.33
#